data_AF-A0A0R3RAE5-F1
#
_entry.id   AF-A0A0R3RAE5-F1
#
_cell.length_a   1.000
_cell.length_b   1.000
_cell.length_c   1.000
_cell.angle_alpha   90.00
_cell.angle_beta   90.00
_cell.angle_gamma   90.00
#
_symmetry.space_group_name_H-M   'P 1'
#
loop_
_entity.id
_entity.type
_entity.pdbx_description
1 polymer ?
#
loop_
_entity_poly.entity_id
_entity_poly.type
_entity_poly.pdbx_seq_one_letter_code
_entity_poly.pdbx_strand_id
1 'polypeptide(L)'
;MFTSAEALTIFGATYAALYARFASQWGYIANLYNQIKQSEVDAAGSAQAAAPATSISGTAVSPSPSDAALVLAQWKAGFIEDALALHMASKPSIAGVIGAWFKDQYVKDAFMNSTRRTPPRRSRRCRSSWCSRELRSSLMKRSVASFRWAVFFLTSIAGGCETPSNSRAPPSQC
;
A
#
# COMPACT_ATOMS: atom_id res chain seq x y z
N MET A 1 -10.88 -21.11 38.16
CA MET A 1 -9.57 -21.37 37.54
C MET A 1 -9.83 -21.59 36.06
N PHE A 2 -9.41 -20.67 35.18
CA PHE A 2 -9.49 -20.90 33.73
C PHE A 2 -8.50 -21.99 33.35
N THR A 3 -8.93 -22.93 32.50
CA THR A 3 -8.03 -23.97 31.99
C THR A 3 -7.11 -23.37 30.92
N SER A 4 -5.90 -23.94 30.78
CA SER A 4 -4.95 -23.48 29.75
C SER A 4 -5.51 -23.57 28.33
N ALA A 5 -6.43 -24.51 28.09
CA ALA A 5 -7.12 -24.67 26.81
C ALA A 5 -8.04 -23.48 26.48
N GLU A 6 -8.85 -23.02 27.43
CA GLU A 6 -9.75 -21.87 27.22
C GLU A 6 -8.98 -20.58 26.97
N ALA A 7 -7.85 -20.38 27.65
CA ALA A 7 -6.98 -19.22 27.43
C ALA A 7 -6.42 -19.17 26.00
N LEU A 8 -6.01 -20.32 25.44
CA LEU A 8 -5.54 -20.42 24.05
C LEU A 8 -6.65 -20.11 23.04
N THR A 9 -7.88 -20.56 23.30
CA THR A 9 -9.02 -20.27 22.40
C THR A 9 -9.37 -18.80 22.39
N ILE A 10 -9.43 -18.14 23.55
CA ILE A 10 -9.71 -16.70 23.64
C ILE A 10 -8.62 -15.90 22.94
N PHE A 11 -7.35 -16.26 23.17
CA PHE A 11 -6.22 -15.61 22.50
C PHE A 11 -6.27 -15.81 20.98
N GLY A 12 -6.50 -17.04 20.52
CA GLY A 12 -6.61 -17.37 19.10
C GLY A 12 -7.75 -16.64 18.41
N ALA A 13 -8.94 -16.61 19.02
CA ALA A 13 -10.08 -15.89 18.49
C ALA A 13 -9.84 -14.36 18.42
N THR A 14 -9.23 -13.79 19.46
CA THR A 14 -8.89 -12.36 19.51
C THR A 14 -7.88 -12.00 18.43
N TYR A 15 -6.82 -12.81 18.28
CA TYR A 15 -5.82 -12.65 17.24
C TYR A 15 -6.45 -12.72 15.84
N ALA A 16 -7.28 -13.74 15.60
CA ALA A 16 -7.96 -13.92 14.32
C ALA A 16 -8.85 -12.73 13.97
N ALA A 17 -9.61 -12.19 14.93
CA ALA A 17 -10.46 -11.01 14.72
C ALA A 17 -9.66 -9.74 14.37
N LEU A 18 -8.56 -9.49 15.09
CA LEU A 18 -7.68 -8.35 14.81
C LEU A 18 -6.99 -8.48 13.44
N TYR A 19 -6.55 -9.69 13.09
CA TYR A 19 -5.95 -9.97 11.79
C TYR A 19 -6.95 -9.82 10.65
N ALA A 20 -8.19 -10.31 10.80
CA ALA A 20 -9.23 -10.18 9.79
C ALA A 20 -9.53 -8.70 9.47
N ARG A 21 -9.61 -7.84 10.49
CA ARG A 21 -9.77 -6.39 10.31
C ARG A 21 -8.61 -5.82 9.49
N PHE A 22 -7.38 -6.14 9.87
CA PHE A 22 -6.19 -5.68 9.15
C PHE A 22 -6.16 -6.14 7.68
N ALA A 23 -6.49 -7.41 7.43
CA ALA A 23 -6.54 -7.98 6.08
C ALA A 23 -7.56 -7.26 5.19
N SER A 24 -8.75 -6.95 5.73
CA SER A 24 -9.77 -6.21 4.99
C SER A 24 -9.32 -4.80 4.57
N GLN A 25 -8.59 -4.10 5.44
CA GLN A 25 -8.08 -2.75 5.16
C GLN A 25 -7.03 -2.76 4.04
N TRP A 26 -6.15 -3.76 4.05
CA TRP A 26 -5.18 -3.97 2.97
C TRP A 26 -5.84 -4.34 1.65
N GLY A 27 -6.77 -5.29 1.68
CA GLY A 27 -7.47 -5.74 0.48
C GLY A 27 -8.21 -4.59 -0.20
N TYR A 28 -8.88 -3.75 0.59
CA TYR A 28 -9.54 -2.54 0.09
C TYR A 28 -8.58 -1.59 -0.63
N ILE A 29 -7.49 -1.17 0.03
CA ILE A 29 -6.53 -0.22 -0.55
C ILE A 29 -5.85 -0.79 -1.80
N ALA A 30 -5.46 -2.06 -1.77
CA ALA A 30 -4.83 -2.70 -2.92
C ALA A 30 -5.77 -2.76 -4.14
N ASN A 31 -7.03 -3.11 -3.91
CA ASN A 31 -8.03 -3.16 -4.98
C ASN A 31 -8.32 -1.77 -5.56
N LEU A 32 -8.49 -0.75 -4.71
CA LEU A 32 -8.71 0.63 -5.15
C LEU A 32 -7.52 1.15 -5.98
N TYR A 33 -6.29 0.86 -5.55
CA TYR A 33 -5.10 1.20 -6.34
C TYR A 33 -5.13 0.57 -7.73
N ASN A 34 -5.41 -0.73 -7.82
CA ASN A 34 -5.44 -1.45 -9.09
C ASN A 34 -6.52 -0.88 -10.03
N GLN A 35 -7.71 -0.58 -9.52
CA GLN A 35 -8.78 0.03 -10.30
C GLN A 35 -8.38 1.41 -10.86
N ILE A 36 -7.75 2.25 -10.04
CA ILE A 36 -7.23 3.55 -10.50
C ILE A 36 -6.20 3.34 -11.61
N LYS A 37 -5.26 2.41 -11.42
CA LYS A 37 -4.25 2.12 -12.45
C LYS A 37 -4.82 1.56 -13.74
N GLN A 38 -5.86 0.72 -13.67
CA GLN A 38 -6.58 0.24 -14.85
C GLN A 38 -7.24 1.39 -15.59
N SER A 39 -7.97 2.25 -14.87
CA SER A 39 -8.63 3.41 -15.49
C SER A 39 -7.65 4.41 -16.13
N GLU A 40 -6.42 4.53 -15.62
CA GLU A 40 -5.36 5.30 -16.28
C GLU A 40 -4.91 4.67 -17.59
N VAL A 41 -4.77 3.34 -17.63
CA VAL A 41 -4.39 2.61 -18.85
C VAL A 41 -5.51 2.70 -19.88
N ASP A 42 -6.76 2.58 -19.46
CA ASP A 42 -7.94 2.71 -20.34
C ASP A 42 -8.07 4.13 -20.91
N ALA A 43 -7.82 5.15 -20.08
CA ALA A 43 -7.79 6.55 -20.51
C ALA A 43 -6.65 6.82 -21.49
N ALA A 44 -5.47 6.22 -21.28
CA ALA A 44 -4.36 6.31 -22.22
C ALA A 44 -4.66 5.59 -23.55
N GLY A 45 -5.26 4.40 -23.49
CA GLY A 45 -5.63 3.62 -24.67
C GLY A 45 -6.67 4.30 -25.54
N SER A 46 -7.67 4.93 -24.92
CA SER A 46 -8.71 5.69 -25.62
C SER A 46 -8.18 7.00 -26.23
N ALA A 47 -7.19 7.66 -25.61
CA ALA A 47 -6.52 8.81 -26.20
C ALA A 47 -5.72 8.45 -27.46
N GLN A 48 -5.11 7.26 -27.51
CA GLN A 48 -4.34 6.78 -28.66
C GLN A 48 -5.22 6.41 -29.87
N ALA A 49 -6.47 5.97 -29.65
CA ALA A 49 -7.40 5.60 -30.71
C ALA A 49 -7.99 6.80 -31.49
N ALA A 50 -7.76 8.03 -31.01
CA ALA A 50 -8.28 9.27 -31.62
C ALA A 50 -7.39 9.84 -32.75
N ALA A 51 -6.45 9.08 -33.31
CA ALA A 51 -5.72 9.47 -34.54
C ALA A 51 -5.92 8.40 -35.63
N PRO A 52 -6.51 8.77 -36.79
CA PRO A 52 -5.83 9.67 -37.71
C PRO A 52 -6.73 10.81 -38.20
N ALA A 53 -6.35 12.06 -37.94
CA ALA A 53 -6.85 13.19 -38.72
C ALA A 53 -5.84 14.34 -38.72
N THR A 54 -5.28 14.58 -39.90
CA THR A 54 -4.67 15.84 -40.32
C THR A 54 -5.54 17.01 -39.85
N SER A 55 -5.09 17.74 -38.83
CA SER A 55 -5.72 19.01 -38.42
C SER A 55 -4.63 20.01 -38.08
N ILE A 56 -4.27 20.77 -39.10
CA ILE A 56 -3.59 22.06 -38.97
C ILE A 56 -4.64 23.04 -38.46
N SER A 57 -4.49 23.54 -37.23
CA SER A 57 -4.84 24.93 -36.89
C SER A 57 -4.39 25.25 -35.48
N GLY A 58 -3.42 26.17 -35.41
CA GLY A 58 -2.93 26.76 -34.19
C GLY A 58 -4.00 27.60 -33.52
N THR A 59 -4.42 27.16 -32.35
CA THR A 59 -4.69 28.06 -31.23
C THR A 59 -4.12 27.34 -30.03
N ALA A 60 -3.13 27.94 -29.36
CA ALA A 60 -2.55 27.42 -28.14
C ALA A 60 -3.59 27.51 -27.02
N VAL A 61 -4.57 26.61 -27.03
CA VAL A 61 -5.39 26.28 -25.87
C VAL A 61 -4.40 25.73 -24.86
N SER A 62 -4.26 26.45 -23.75
CA SER A 62 -3.48 26.00 -22.60
C SER A 62 -3.78 24.52 -22.32
N PRO A 63 -2.81 23.70 -21.88
CA PRO A 63 -3.04 22.28 -21.59
C PRO A 63 -3.95 22.14 -20.37
N SER A 64 -5.24 22.41 -20.55
CA SER A 64 -6.28 22.14 -19.58
C SER A 64 -6.48 20.63 -19.55
N PRO A 65 -6.44 20.02 -18.37
CA PRO A 65 -6.65 18.58 -18.25
C PRO A 65 -8.03 18.23 -18.80
N SER A 66 -8.14 17.10 -19.47
CA SER A 66 -9.44 16.55 -19.84
C SER A 66 -10.26 16.26 -18.58
N ASP A 67 -11.59 16.28 -18.68
CA ASP A 67 -12.48 15.96 -17.55
C ASP A 67 -12.16 14.59 -16.95
N ALA A 68 -11.78 13.62 -17.79
CA ALA A 68 -11.34 12.29 -17.34
C ALA A 68 -10.09 12.37 -16.44
N ALA A 69 -9.10 13.21 -16.77
CA ALA A 69 -7.91 13.39 -15.96
C ALA A 69 -8.24 14.07 -14.60
N LEU A 70 -9.20 15.00 -14.59
CA LEU A 70 -9.70 15.61 -13.35
C LEU A 70 -10.42 14.60 -12.45
N VAL A 71 -11.27 13.75 -13.04
CA VAL A 71 -11.94 12.67 -12.31
C VAL A 71 -10.91 11.70 -11.72
N LEU A 72 -9.93 11.26 -12.51
CA LEU A 72 -8.83 10.41 -12.01
C LEU A 72 -8.05 11.08 -10.87
N ALA A 73 -7.83 12.39 -10.95
CA ALA A 73 -7.19 13.14 -9.87
C ALA A 73 -8.01 13.12 -8.57
N GLN A 74 -9.34 13.20 -8.66
CA GLN A 74 -10.24 13.07 -7.51
C GLN A 74 -10.18 11.67 -6.89
N TRP A 75 -10.18 10.61 -7.70
CA TRP A 75 -10.04 9.24 -7.19
C TRP A 75 -8.70 8.99 -6.49
N LYS A 76 -7.60 9.52 -7.04
CA LYS A 76 -6.27 9.49 -6.39
C LYS A 76 -6.27 10.23 -5.05
N ALA A 77 -6.93 11.39 -5.00
CA ALA A 77 -7.07 12.15 -3.75
C ALA A 77 -7.86 11.35 -2.70
N GLY A 78 -8.96 10.69 -3.08
CA GLY A 78 -9.73 9.80 -2.21
C GLY A 78 -8.89 8.65 -1.66
N PHE A 79 -8.12 7.96 -2.52
CA PHE A 79 -7.19 6.92 -2.08
C PHE A 79 -6.21 7.41 -1.00
N ILE A 80 -5.66 8.63 -1.18
CA ILE A 80 -4.74 9.24 -0.21
C ILE A 80 -5.45 9.50 1.12
N GLU A 81 -6.68 10.00 1.10
CA GLU A 81 -7.48 10.23 2.30
C GLU A 81 -7.76 8.93 3.06
N ASP A 82 -8.13 7.87 2.35
CA ASP A 82 -8.41 6.57 2.95
C ASP A 82 -7.14 5.92 3.49
N ALA A 83 -6.01 6.02 2.76
CA ALA A 83 -4.71 5.55 3.24
C ALA A 83 -4.27 6.27 4.53
N LEU A 84 -4.61 7.56 4.68
CA LEU A 84 -4.38 8.32 5.90
C LEU A 84 -5.34 7.89 7.02
N ALA A 85 -6.63 7.72 6.71
CA ALA A 85 -7.66 7.33 7.68
C ALA A 85 -7.43 5.91 8.24
N LEU A 86 -6.91 5.00 7.42
CA LEU A 86 -6.57 3.63 7.78
C LEU A 86 -5.15 3.49 8.37
N HIS A 87 -4.42 4.59 8.58
CA HIS A 87 -3.03 4.60 9.07
C HIS A 87 -2.04 3.78 8.22
N MET A 88 -2.33 3.63 6.92
CA MET A 88 -1.49 2.87 5.99
C MET A 88 -0.50 3.74 5.22
N ALA A 89 -0.69 5.06 5.24
CA ALA A 89 0.15 6.03 4.53
C ALA A 89 1.64 5.98 4.90
N SER A 90 2.00 5.53 6.11
CA SER A 90 3.39 5.38 6.55
C SER A 90 4.05 4.09 6.06
N LYS A 91 3.29 3.15 5.48
CA LYS A 91 3.86 1.89 4.98
C LYS A 91 4.66 2.15 3.70
N PRO A 92 5.86 1.57 3.55
CA PRO A 92 6.77 1.91 2.47
C PRO A 92 6.20 1.66 1.07
N SER A 93 5.36 0.62 0.91
CA SER A 93 4.69 0.32 -0.36
C SER A 93 3.66 1.37 -0.77
N ILE A 94 2.98 2.01 0.19
CA ILE A 94 1.93 3.00 -0.05
C ILE A 94 2.51 4.41 -0.06
N ALA A 95 3.46 4.71 0.82
CA ALA A 95 4.13 6.01 0.92
C ALA A 95 4.78 6.42 -0.41
N GLY A 96 5.37 5.47 -1.14
CA GLY A 96 5.93 5.71 -2.47
C GLY A 96 4.89 6.15 -3.50
N VAL A 97 3.73 5.50 -3.50
CA VAL A 97 2.59 5.82 -4.39
C VAL A 97 2.05 7.21 -4.07
N ILE A 98 1.79 7.48 -2.78
CA ILE A 98 1.34 8.79 -2.31
C ILE A 98 2.33 9.87 -2.73
N GLY A 99 3.63 9.66 -2.50
CA GLY A 99 4.67 10.62 -2.89
C GLY A 99 4.76 10.86 -4.39
N ALA A 100 4.49 9.85 -5.22
CA ALA A 100 4.44 9.99 -6.67
C ALA A 100 3.20 10.81 -7.11
N TRP A 101 2.01 10.49 -6.59
CA TRP A 101 0.77 11.20 -6.93
C TRP A 101 0.74 12.63 -6.41
N PHE A 102 1.37 12.92 -5.25
CA PHE A 102 1.58 14.29 -4.77
C PHE A 102 2.58 15.10 -5.58
N LYS A 103 3.18 14.59 -6.67
CA LYS A 103 3.90 15.48 -7.61
C LYS A 103 2.95 16.18 -8.56
N ASP A 104 1.81 15.56 -8.85
CA ASP A 104 0.75 16.12 -9.69
C ASP A 104 -0.01 17.22 -8.94
N GLN A 105 -0.21 18.37 -9.59
CA GLN A 105 -0.90 19.52 -9.00
C GLN A 105 -2.41 19.27 -8.94
N TYR A 106 -3.00 18.60 -9.93
CA TYR A 106 -4.45 18.35 -9.96
C TYR A 106 -4.89 17.44 -8.82
N VAL A 107 -4.05 16.45 -8.47
CA VAL A 107 -4.29 15.57 -7.32
C VAL A 107 -4.20 16.33 -6.00
N LYS A 108 -3.23 17.24 -5.86
CA LYS A 108 -3.13 18.10 -4.67
C LYS A 108 -4.35 18.98 -4.52
N ASP A 109 -4.77 19.63 -5.60
CA ASP A 109 -5.90 20.55 -5.57
C ASP A 109 -7.19 19.80 -5.21
N ALA A 110 -7.41 18.63 -5.81
CA ALA A 110 -8.53 17.75 -5.46
C ALA A 110 -8.49 17.36 -3.97
N PHE A 111 -7.34 16.95 -3.44
CA PHE A 111 -7.15 16.60 -2.02
C PHE A 111 -7.38 17.80 -1.09
N MET A 112 -6.90 18.99 -1.45
CA MET A 112 -7.09 20.21 -0.68
C MET A 112 -8.55 20.71 -0.75
N ASN A 113 -9.30 20.34 -1.79
CA ASN A 113 -10.72 20.64 -1.92
C ASN A 113 -11.58 19.67 -1.09
N SER A 114 -11.29 18.37 -1.12
CA SER A 114 -12.00 17.35 -0.33
C SER A 114 -11.80 17.54 1.17
N THR A 115 -10.57 17.89 1.60
CA THR A 115 -10.27 18.20 3.01
C THR A 115 -10.89 19.50 3.52
N ARG A 116 -11.24 20.46 2.63
CA ARG A 116 -11.94 21.70 3.00
C ARG A 116 -13.41 21.46 3.33
N ARG A 117 -14.04 20.45 2.73
CA ARG A 117 -15.47 20.12 2.92
C ARG A 117 -15.77 19.33 4.19
N THR A 118 -14.76 18.74 4.83
CA THR A 118 -14.94 18.03 6.10
C THR A 118 -14.85 19.00 7.30
N PRO A 119 -15.83 19.02 8.23
CA PRO A 119 -15.71 19.80 9.46
C PRO A 119 -14.44 19.37 10.22
N PRO A 120 -13.82 20.26 11.00
CA PRO A 120 -12.54 19.98 11.64
C PRO A 120 -12.64 18.79 12.59
N ARG A 121 -12.23 17.59 12.13
CA ARG A 121 -11.85 16.49 13.02
C ARG A 121 -10.66 16.99 13.86
N ARG A 122 -10.79 16.86 15.18
CA ARG A 122 -9.99 17.46 16.28
C ARG A 122 -8.45 17.27 16.23
N SER A 123 -7.87 16.72 15.15
CA SER A 123 -6.45 16.49 14.94
C SER A 123 -5.87 17.35 13.81
N ARG A 124 -6.11 18.68 13.83
CA ARG A 124 -5.59 19.60 12.79
C ARG A 124 -4.13 20.05 12.99
N ARG A 125 -3.43 19.69 14.06
CA ARG A 125 -2.08 20.22 14.30
C ARG A 125 -0.92 19.34 13.78
N CYS A 126 -1.20 18.17 13.20
CA CYS A 126 -0.16 17.25 12.74
C CYS A 126 -0.18 16.90 11.24
N ARG A 127 -1.16 17.33 10.43
CA ARG A 127 -1.32 16.77 9.07
C ARG A 127 -0.32 17.30 8.02
N SER A 128 0.06 18.58 8.08
CA SER A 128 1.03 19.16 7.14
C SER A 128 2.49 18.86 7.52
N SER A 129 2.81 18.83 8.82
CA SER A 129 4.15 18.50 9.32
C SER A 129 4.48 17.01 9.21
N TRP A 130 3.49 16.12 9.38
CA TRP A 130 3.68 14.67 9.17
C TRP A 130 3.86 14.31 7.70
N CYS A 131 3.11 14.91 6.78
CA CYS A 131 3.29 14.67 5.34
C CYS A 131 4.70 15.08 4.89
N SER A 132 5.24 16.21 5.38
CA SER A 132 6.61 16.65 5.03
C SER A 132 7.74 15.93 5.77
N ARG A 133 7.53 15.46 7.01
CA ARG A 133 8.58 14.75 7.78
C ARG A 133 8.66 13.26 7.48
N GLU A 134 7.52 12.58 7.26
CA GLU A 134 7.51 11.13 7.08
C GLU A 134 7.80 10.68 5.63
N LEU A 135 7.38 11.47 4.62
CA LEU A 135 7.83 11.25 3.24
C LEU A 135 9.34 11.49 3.11
N ARG A 136 9.89 12.44 3.87
CA ARG A 136 11.33 12.74 3.88
C ARG A 136 12.14 11.67 4.63
N SER A 137 11.62 11.12 5.73
CA SER A 137 12.27 10.02 6.47
C SER A 137 12.22 8.69 5.70
N SER A 138 11.13 8.41 4.99
CA SER A 138 10.94 7.19 4.20
C SER A 138 11.78 7.18 2.91
N LEU A 139 11.97 8.34 2.26
CA LEU A 139 12.91 8.45 1.14
C LEU A 139 14.37 8.27 1.56
N MET A 140 14.77 8.66 2.78
CA MET A 140 16.15 8.51 3.26
C MET A 140 16.48 7.13 3.86
N LYS A 141 15.48 6.33 4.26
CA LYS A 141 15.72 4.96 4.79
C LYS A 141 15.82 3.87 3.72
N ARG A 142 15.85 4.22 2.42
CA ARG A 142 15.98 3.26 1.31
C ARG A 142 17.37 2.60 1.16
N SER A 143 18.33 2.83 2.08
CA SER A 143 19.70 2.31 1.88
C SER A 143 20.10 1.05 2.66
N VAL A 144 19.43 0.58 3.74
CA VAL A 144 20.03 -0.53 4.55
C VAL A 144 19.07 -1.57 5.16
N ALA A 145 17.78 -1.29 5.34
CA ALA A 145 16.97 -2.12 6.27
C ALA A 145 16.15 -3.28 5.65
N SER A 146 16.14 -3.46 4.33
CA SER A 146 15.24 -4.45 3.70
C SER A 146 15.84 -5.85 3.48
N PHE A 147 17.12 -6.06 3.79
CA PHE A 147 17.79 -7.35 3.53
C PHE A 147 17.86 -8.29 4.75
N ARG A 148 17.54 -7.83 5.97
CA ARG A 148 17.68 -8.66 7.20
C ARG A 148 16.46 -9.51 7.56
N TRP A 149 15.25 -9.13 7.14
CA TRP A 149 14.04 -9.90 7.47
C TRP A 149 13.82 -11.11 6.55
N ALA A 150 14.26 -11.05 5.29
CA ALA A 150 14.11 -12.16 4.36
C ALA A 150 15.04 -13.35 4.68
N VAL A 151 16.24 -13.08 5.18
CA VAL A 151 17.21 -14.14 5.52
C VAL A 151 16.78 -14.90 6.79
N PHE A 152 16.19 -14.22 7.78
CA PHE A 152 15.81 -14.87 9.05
C PHE A 152 14.59 -15.81 8.92
N PHE A 153 13.69 -15.55 7.96
CA PHE A 153 12.50 -16.39 7.77
C PHE A 153 12.77 -17.66 6.94
N LEU A 154 13.82 -17.66 6.11
CA LEU A 154 14.21 -18.82 5.30
C LEU A 154 15.07 -19.84 6.06
N THR A 155 15.79 -19.44 7.12
CA THR A 155 16.58 -20.39 7.92
C THR A 155 15.75 -21.21 8.90
N SER A 156 14.54 -20.76 9.27
CA SER A 156 13.72 -21.46 10.26
C SER A 156 12.83 -22.57 9.67
N ILE A 157 12.66 -22.63 8.35
CA ILE A 157 11.82 -23.63 7.66
C ILE A 157 12.67 -24.82 7.15
N ALA A 158 14.00 -24.69 7.07
CA ALA A 158 14.89 -25.75 6.56
C ALA A 158 15.47 -26.69 7.64
N GLY A 159 15.15 -26.49 8.92
CA GLY A 159 15.74 -27.24 10.04
C GLY A 159 14.96 -28.47 10.53
N GLY A 160 14.01 -28.99 9.74
CA GLY A 160 13.08 -30.02 10.20
C GLY A 160 12.93 -31.18 9.21
N CYS A 161 14.01 -31.89 8.90
CA CYS A 161 13.93 -33.26 8.38
C CYS A 161 15.33 -33.88 8.29
N GLU A 162 15.77 -34.58 9.33
CA GLU A 162 16.80 -35.62 9.19
C GLU A 162 16.68 -36.63 10.35
N THR A 163 15.92 -37.69 10.10
CA THR A 163 16.13 -38.98 10.76
C THR A 163 16.52 -39.98 9.68
N PRO A 164 17.73 -40.54 9.71
CA PRO A 164 18.01 -41.80 9.07
C PRO A 164 18.04 -42.91 10.13
N SER A 165 17.04 -43.78 10.01
CA SER A 165 17.06 -45.17 10.44
C SER A 165 18.40 -45.82 10.03
N ASN A 166 19.16 -46.37 10.98
CA ASN A 166 20.27 -47.27 10.68
C ASN A 166 20.08 -48.59 11.42
N SER A 167 19.62 -49.58 10.67
CA SER A 167 19.60 -50.98 11.02
C SER A 167 20.85 -51.67 10.45
N ARG A 168 21.82 -52.06 11.30
CA ARG A 168 22.65 -53.26 11.07
C ARG A 168 23.38 -53.73 12.34
N ALA A 169 23.36 -55.06 12.48
CA ALA A 169 23.75 -55.94 13.58
C ALA A 169 25.27 -55.96 13.92
N PRO A 170 25.70 -56.70 14.97
CA PRO A 170 26.96 -56.50 15.69
C PRO A 170 28.13 -57.33 15.12
N PRO A 171 29.35 -57.11 15.64
CA PRO A 171 30.19 -58.25 16.00
C PRO A 171 30.85 -58.14 17.39
N SER A 172 31.17 -59.34 17.86
CA SER A 172 31.81 -59.82 19.07
C SER A 172 33.27 -59.42 19.30
N GLN A 173 33.70 -59.62 20.56
CA GLN A 173 35.07 -59.74 21.13
C GLN A 173 35.72 -58.41 21.56
N CYS A 174 36.29 -58.25 22.76
CA CYS A 174 36.77 -59.19 23.78
C CYS A 174 36.10 -59.00 25.16
#